data_AF-A0A959KPS7-F1
#
_entry.id   AF-A0A959KPS7-F1
#
_cell.length_a   1.000
_cell.length_b   1.000
_cell.length_c   1.000
_cell.angle_alpha   90.00
_cell.angle_beta   90.00
_cell.angle_gamma   90.00
#
_symmetry.space_group_name_H-M   'P 1'
#
loop_
_entity.id
_entity.type
_entity.pdbx_description
1 polymer ?
#
loop_
_entity_poly.entity_id
_entity_poly.type
_entity_poly.pdbx_seq_one_letter_code
_entity_poly.pdbx_strand_id
1 'polypeptide(L)'
;LSGLAEISGRELKDFYTYHDGLLHNEVYSIAEDDRGNLWLTSPKGLSRFNPKTREFQSLSRFDGTLLPQVMPGNIQQLKDGRMICSSEDGYCLFDPHEVRTTKTVPQIALTGLRISNQEVAVNPDGPLQQALAYTSSLTLSHYQNDLTFEFVGLNSPRPEKIRYRYQLVGNDP
;
A
#
# COMPACT_ATOMS: atom_id res chain seq x y z
N LEU A 1 -22.00 5.98 16.35
CA LEU A 1 -21.15 4.93 15.75
C LEU A 1 -21.07 5.23 14.26
N SER A 2 -19.88 5.41 13.71
CA SER A 2 -19.69 5.65 12.27
C SER A 2 -18.89 4.49 11.70
N GLY A 3 -19.41 3.87 10.64
CA GLY A 3 -18.85 2.67 10.03
C GLY A 3 -19.85 2.01 9.09
N LEU A 4 -19.50 0.83 8.58
CA LEU A 4 -20.37 0.00 7.76
C LEU A 4 -21.06 -1.02 8.66
N ALA A 5 -22.40 -1.04 8.65
CA ALA A 5 -23.18 -2.03 9.40
C ALA A 5 -23.81 -3.06 8.46
N GLU A 6 -23.70 -4.35 8.80
CA GLU A 6 -24.47 -5.41 8.17
C GLU A 6 -25.65 -5.78 9.07
N ILE A 7 -26.87 -5.68 8.55
CA ILE A 7 -28.10 -5.94 9.28
C ILE A 7 -28.86 -7.07 8.59
N SER A 8 -29.30 -8.06 9.36
CA SER A 8 -30.15 -9.16 8.90
C SER A 8 -31.49 -9.08 9.63
N GLY A 9 -32.53 -8.67 8.91
CA GLY A 9 -33.85 -8.41 9.51
C GLY A 9 -33.78 -7.23 10.50
N ARG A 10 -33.86 -7.53 11.81
CA ARG A 10 -33.76 -6.54 12.90
C ARG A 10 -32.46 -6.63 13.71
N GLU A 11 -31.58 -7.55 13.35
CA GLU A 11 -30.35 -7.83 14.10
C GLU A 11 -29.14 -7.21 13.39
N LEU A 12 -28.31 -6.50 14.17
CA LEU A 12 -26.98 -6.10 13.73
C LEU A 12 -26.11 -7.35 13.73
N LYS A 13 -25.67 -7.77 12.54
CA LYS A 13 -24.84 -8.96 12.36
C LYS A 13 -23.37 -8.61 12.53
N ASP A 14 -22.90 -7.55 11.87
CA ASP A 14 -21.51 -7.12 11.91
C ASP A 14 -21.41 -5.59 11.79
N PHE A 15 -20.31 -5.03 12.30
CA PHE A 15 -20.00 -3.60 12.19
C PHE A 15 -18.51 -3.41 11.90
N TYR A 16 -18.20 -2.74 10.79
CA TYR A 16 -16.85 -2.57 10.28
C TYR A 16 -16.43 -1.10 10.34
N THR A 17 -15.18 -0.91 10.72
CA THR A 17 -14.51 0.38 10.87
C THR A 17 -13.19 0.38 10.12
N TYR A 18 -12.46 1.50 10.18
CA TYR A 18 -11.13 1.58 9.58
C TYR A 18 -10.12 0.60 10.18
N HIS A 19 -10.35 0.09 11.40
CA HIS A 19 -9.52 -0.96 11.99
C HIS A 19 -9.69 -2.31 11.28
N ASP A 20 -10.83 -2.51 10.61
CA ASP A 20 -11.19 -3.74 9.91
C ASP A 20 -10.79 -3.71 8.42
N GLY A 21 -10.18 -2.61 7.97
CA GLY A 21 -9.72 -2.42 6.59
C GLY A 21 -10.57 -1.48 5.74
N LEU A 22 -11.70 -0.98 6.26
CA LEU A 22 -12.48 0.07 5.63
C LEU A 22 -11.62 1.34 5.48
N LEU A 23 -11.67 2.02 4.32
CA LEU A 23 -10.80 3.17 4.09
C LEU A 23 -11.10 4.36 5.03
N HIS A 24 -12.37 4.50 5.43
CA HIS A 24 -12.83 5.54 6.34
C HIS A 24 -14.17 5.16 6.99
N ASN A 25 -14.39 5.56 8.25
CA ASN A 25 -15.64 5.27 8.98
C ASN A 25 -16.87 6.01 8.43
N GLU A 26 -16.65 7.12 7.73
CA GLU A 26 -17.72 7.84 7.04
C GLU A 26 -17.87 7.28 5.63
N VAL A 27 -18.98 6.58 5.42
CA VAL A 27 -19.39 6.01 4.13
C VAL A 27 -20.49 6.89 3.55
N TYR A 28 -20.32 7.35 2.32
CA TYR A 28 -21.29 8.22 1.65
C TYR A 28 -22.29 7.46 0.80
N SER A 29 -21.84 6.45 0.08
CA SER A 29 -22.68 5.66 -0.82
C SER A 29 -22.12 4.25 -0.96
N ILE A 30 -23.01 3.30 -1.24
CA ILE A 30 -22.71 1.88 -1.42
C ILE A 30 -23.39 1.42 -2.71
N ALA A 31 -22.64 0.75 -3.58
CA ALA A 31 -23.19 0.06 -4.74
C ALA A 31 -22.62 -1.36 -4.84
N GLU A 32 -23.46 -2.31 -5.23
CA GLU A 32 -23.05 -3.69 -5.47
C GLU A 32 -22.65 -3.87 -6.93
N ASP A 33 -21.56 -4.62 -7.19
CA ASP A 33 -21.20 -5.07 -8.53
C ASP A 33 -21.85 -6.42 -8.88
N ASP A 34 -21.70 -6.86 -10.13
CA ASP A 34 -22.27 -8.12 -10.63
C ASP A 34 -21.68 -9.39 -10.00
N ARG A 35 -20.61 -9.27 -9.20
CA ARG A 35 -19.98 -10.36 -8.44
C ARG A 35 -20.37 -10.34 -6.96
N GLY A 36 -21.19 -9.38 -6.55
CA GLY A 36 -21.63 -9.20 -5.18
C GLY A 36 -20.59 -8.55 -4.27
N ASN A 37 -19.58 -7.86 -4.81
CA ASN A 37 -18.74 -6.99 -3.99
C ASN A 37 -19.45 -5.64 -3.81
N LEU A 38 -19.28 -5.05 -2.64
CA LEU A 38 -19.78 -3.72 -2.31
C LEU A 38 -18.69 -2.68 -2.54
N TRP A 39 -19.02 -1.64 -3.28
CA TRP A 39 -18.18 -0.48 -3.53
C TRP A 39 -18.68 0.68 -2.68
N LEU A 40 -17.81 1.16 -1.79
CA LEU A 40 -18.13 2.18 -0.79
C LEU A 40 -17.35 3.45 -1.07
N THR A 41 -18.05 4.58 -1.23
CA THR A 41 -17.42 5.90 -1.36
C THR A 41 -17.21 6.52 0.02
N SER A 42 -16.10 7.25 0.17
CA SER A 42 -15.71 7.90 1.42
C SER A 42 -14.87 9.15 1.14
N PRO A 43 -14.61 10.03 2.13
CA PRO A 43 -13.79 11.22 1.89
C PRO A 43 -12.32 10.90 1.53
N LYS A 44 -11.87 9.66 1.71
CA LYS A 44 -10.50 9.21 1.41
C LYS A 44 -10.38 8.44 0.08
N GLY A 45 -11.50 8.17 -0.61
CA GLY A 45 -11.57 7.38 -1.84
C GLY A 45 -12.58 6.23 -1.74
N LEU A 46 -12.31 5.14 -2.44
CA LEU A 46 -13.19 3.97 -2.55
C LEU A 46 -12.69 2.81 -1.70
N SER A 47 -13.62 2.03 -1.13
CA SER A 47 -13.35 0.70 -0.61
C SER A 47 -14.13 -0.33 -1.42
N ARG A 48 -13.52 -1.45 -1.78
CA ARG A 48 -14.24 -2.65 -2.26
C ARG A 48 -14.30 -3.65 -1.12
N PHE A 49 -15.49 -4.04 -0.70
CA PHE A 49 -15.74 -5.02 0.34
C PHE A 49 -16.34 -6.28 -0.28
N ASN A 50 -15.78 -7.44 0.04
CA ASN A 50 -16.36 -8.72 -0.34
C ASN A 50 -17.14 -9.30 0.85
N PRO A 51 -18.48 -9.36 0.81
CA PRO A 51 -19.27 -9.86 1.94
C PRO A 51 -19.06 -11.35 2.25
N LYS A 52 -18.54 -12.14 1.30
CA LYS A 52 -18.27 -13.58 1.48
C LYS A 52 -16.95 -13.83 2.19
N THR A 53 -15.89 -13.10 1.82
CA THR A 53 -14.54 -13.25 2.43
C THR A 53 -14.31 -12.31 3.60
N ARG A 54 -15.17 -11.29 3.77
CA ARG A 54 -15.04 -10.20 4.75
C ARG A 54 -13.80 -9.33 4.52
N GLU A 55 -13.24 -9.35 3.32
CA GLU A 55 -12.03 -8.58 3.00
C GLU A 55 -12.38 -7.22 2.42
N PHE A 56 -11.63 -6.21 2.88
CA PHE A 56 -11.62 -4.87 2.29
C PHE A 56 -10.39 -4.70 1.40
N GLN A 57 -10.62 -4.08 0.25
CA GLN A 57 -9.58 -3.53 -0.60
C GLN A 57 -9.75 -2.02 -0.65
N SER A 58 -8.76 -1.30 -0.13
CA SER A 58 -8.74 0.16 -0.14
C SER A 58 -8.16 0.69 -1.44
N LEU A 59 -8.87 1.64 -2.05
CA LEU A 59 -8.50 2.33 -3.28
C LEU A 59 -8.47 3.82 -2.97
N SER A 60 -7.39 4.27 -2.33
CA SER A 60 -7.27 5.68 -1.97
C SER A 60 -7.08 6.54 -3.21
N ARG A 61 -7.63 7.76 -3.18
CA ARG A 61 -7.30 8.84 -4.12
C ARG A 61 -5.80 9.16 -4.15
N PHE A 62 -5.13 8.88 -3.04
CA PHE A 62 -3.70 9.07 -2.93
C PHE A 62 -2.93 7.87 -3.42
N ASP A 63 -3.58 6.75 -3.82
CA ASP A 63 -2.96 5.43 -4.00
C ASP A 63 -2.26 5.17 -5.36
N GLY A 64 -2.16 6.19 -6.24
CA GLY A 64 -1.59 6.01 -7.58
C GLY A 64 -2.44 5.07 -8.45
N THR A 65 -3.58 4.63 -7.89
CA THR A 65 -4.69 4.01 -8.58
C THR A 65 -5.14 4.96 -9.68
N LEU A 66 -5.38 4.44 -10.88
CA LEU A 66 -5.92 5.15 -12.05
C LEU A 66 -7.36 5.66 -11.85
N LEU A 67 -7.80 5.84 -10.61
CA LEU A 67 -9.12 6.39 -10.31
C LEU A 67 -8.97 7.92 -10.23
N PRO A 68 -9.70 8.69 -11.07
CA PRO A 68 -9.92 10.12 -10.87
C PRO A 68 -10.26 10.40 -9.42
N GLN A 69 -9.93 11.59 -8.93
CA GLN A 69 -10.19 12.03 -7.56
C GLN A 69 -11.69 11.89 -7.23
N VAL A 70 -12.07 10.74 -6.68
CA VAL A 70 -13.46 10.41 -6.37
C VAL A 70 -13.91 11.36 -5.29
N MET A 71 -14.95 12.13 -5.62
CA MET A 71 -15.55 13.04 -4.67
C MET A 71 -16.47 12.28 -3.72
N PRO A 72 -16.66 12.81 -2.50
CA PRO A 72 -17.79 12.47 -1.67
C PRO A 72 -19.09 12.45 -2.50
N GLY A 73 -19.70 11.28 -2.68
CA GLY A 73 -20.86 11.22 -3.56
C GLY A 73 -21.36 9.82 -3.85
N ASN A 74 -22.29 9.78 -4.80
CA ASN A 74 -22.98 8.58 -5.22
C ASN A 74 -22.07 7.70 -6.08
N ILE A 75 -22.23 6.39 -5.91
CA ILE A 75 -21.70 5.38 -6.81
C ILE A 75 -22.86 4.52 -7.30
N GLN A 76 -22.79 4.09 -8.55
CA GLN A 76 -23.82 3.24 -9.14
C GLN A 76 -23.21 2.30 -10.19
N GLN A 77 -23.75 1.09 -10.32
CA GLN A 77 -23.46 0.22 -11.44
C GLN A 77 -24.36 0.58 -12.64
N LEU A 78 -23.76 0.72 -13.80
CA LEU A 78 -24.46 0.89 -15.07
C LEU A 78 -24.95 -0.46 -15.63
N LYS A 79 -25.85 -0.39 -16.62
CA LYS A 79 -26.41 -1.59 -17.27
C LYS A 79 -25.36 -2.49 -17.95
N ASP A 80 -24.21 -1.92 -18.32
CA ASP A 80 -23.10 -2.64 -18.95
C ASP A 80 -22.10 -3.21 -17.93
N GLY A 81 -22.39 -3.11 -16.63
CA GLY A 81 -21.57 -3.65 -15.56
C GLY A 81 -20.51 -2.69 -15.01
N ARG A 82 -20.23 -1.57 -15.71
CA ARG A 82 -19.27 -0.56 -15.23
C ARG A 82 -19.81 0.20 -14.03
N MET A 83 -18.91 0.73 -13.21
CA MET A 83 -19.24 1.60 -12.09
C MET A 83 -19.07 3.06 -12.48
N ILE A 84 -20.05 3.90 -12.15
CA ILE A 84 -19.97 5.36 -12.26
C ILE A 84 -19.97 5.98 -10.86
N CYS A 85 -19.10 6.95 -10.62
CA CYS A 85 -19.09 7.76 -9.40
C CYS A 85 -18.76 9.22 -9.67
N SER A 86 -19.08 10.10 -8.73
CA SER A 86 -18.73 11.52 -8.81
C SER A 86 -17.23 11.74 -8.67
N SER A 87 -16.65 12.67 -9.43
CA SER A 87 -15.26 13.10 -9.34
C SER A 87 -15.12 14.62 -9.44
N GLU A 88 -13.95 15.16 -9.10
CA GLU A 88 -13.69 16.61 -9.21
C GLU A 88 -13.94 17.14 -10.63
N ASP A 89 -13.60 16.36 -11.67
CA ASP A 89 -13.81 16.70 -13.07
C ASP A 89 -15.17 16.24 -13.64
N GLY A 90 -16.15 15.95 -12.77
CA GLY A 90 -17.50 15.51 -13.15
C GLY A 90 -17.81 14.09 -12.69
N TYR A 91 -17.48 13.10 -13.51
CA TYR A 91 -17.69 11.68 -13.18
C TYR A 91 -16.49 10.81 -13.54
N CYS A 92 -16.30 9.76 -12.75
CA CYS A 92 -15.40 8.66 -13.01
C CYS A 92 -16.22 7.45 -13.47
N LEU A 93 -15.73 6.76 -14.50
CA LEU A 93 -16.28 5.51 -15.00
C LEU A 93 -15.17 4.47 -14.99
N PHE A 94 -15.41 3.31 -14.38
CA PHE A 94 -14.41 2.24 -14.30
C PHE A 94 -15.06 0.85 -14.38
N ASP A 95 -14.31 -0.13 -14.87
CA ASP A 95 -14.70 -1.54 -14.79
C ASP A 95 -14.29 -2.10 -13.41
N PRO A 96 -15.23 -2.57 -12.57
CA PRO A 96 -14.92 -3.09 -11.24
C PRO A 96 -14.02 -4.35 -11.25
N HIS A 97 -13.95 -5.06 -12.38
CA HIS A 97 -13.19 -6.31 -12.55
C HIS A 97 -11.73 -6.09 -12.93
N GLU A 98 -11.43 -4.92 -13.48
CA GLU A 98 -10.06 -4.54 -13.85
C GLU A 98 -9.32 -3.86 -12.70
N VAL A 99 -10.03 -3.47 -11.64
CA VAL A 99 -9.40 -2.86 -10.47
C VAL A 99 -8.55 -3.87 -9.71
N ARG A 100 -7.24 -3.70 -9.83
CA ARG A 100 -6.20 -4.48 -9.15
C ARG A 100 -5.39 -3.57 -8.25
N THR A 101 -5.23 -3.97 -6.99
CA THR A 101 -4.15 -3.42 -6.15
C THR A 101 -2.90 -4.24 -6.41
N THR A 102 -1.91 -3.65 -7.07
CA THR A 102 -0.58 -4.27 -7.13
C THR A 102 0.06 -4.13 -5.76
N LYS A 103 0.13 -5.23 -5.01
CA LYS A 103 1.05 -5.31 -3.87
C LYS A 103 2.45 -5.51 -4.44
N THR A 104 3.07 -4.43 -4.90
CA THR A 104 4.45 -4.47 -5.35
C THR A 104 5.32 -4.64 -4.12
N VAL A 105 5.98 -5.80 -3.99
CA VAL A 105 7.04 -5.96 -2.99
C VAL A 105 8.24 -5.19 -3.54
N PRO A 106 8.65 -4.08 -2.89
CA PRO A 106 9.80 -3.34 -3.37
C PRO A 106 11.05 -4.21 -3.27
N GLN A 107 11.87 -4.20 -4.32
CA GLN A 107 13.19 -4.83 -4.23
C GLN A 107 14.09 -3.93 -3.40
N ILE A 108 14.67 -4.46 -2.32
CA ILE A 108 15.58 -3.69 -1.48
C ILE A 108 16.97 -3.72 -2.11
N ALA A 109 17.53 -2.54 -2.37
CA ALA A 109 18.92 -2.37 -2.79
C ALA A 109 19.68 -1.62 -1.71
N LEU A 110 20.87 -2.12 -1.34
CA LEU A 110 21.84 -1.37 -0.55
C LEU A 110 22.55 -0.37 -1.46
N THR A 111 22.44 0.92 -1.13
CA THR A 111 22.93 2.02 -1.98
C THR A 111 24.19 2.68 -1.43
N GLY A 112 24.45 2.52 -0.12
CA GLY A 112 25.60 3.16 0.52
C GLY A 112 26.10 2.36 1.71
N LEU A 113 27.41 2.42 1.90
CA LEU A 113 28.12 1.91 3.07
C LEU A 113 28.99 3.03 3.61
N ARG A 114 28.87 3.30 4.91
CA ARG A 114 29.82 4.15 5.63
C ARG A 114 30.47 3.37 6.74
N ILE A 115 31.77 3.57 6.91
CA ILE A 115 32.56 3.06 8.03
C ILE A 115 33.08 4.26 8.80
N SER A 116 32.79 4.34 10.10
CA SER A 116 33.12 5.50 10.94
C SER A 116 32.63 6.82 10.34
N ASN A 117 31.40 6.79 9.81
CA ASN A 117 30.73 7.88 9.10
C ASN A 117 31.45 8.42 7.83
N GLN A 118 32.40 7.67 7.28
CA GLN A 118 33.04 7.96 5.99
C GLN A 118 32.49 7.04 4.91
N GLU A 119 32.10 7.61 3.78
CA GLU A 119 31.64 6.86 2.61
C GLU A 119 32.76 5.97 2.06
N VAL A 120 32.42 4.70 1.81
CA VAL A 120 33.38 3.70 1.32
C VAL A 120 33.22 3.56 -0.19
N ALA A 121 34.24 4.00 -0.94
CA ALA A 121 34.31 3.77 -2.38
C ALA A 121 34.69 2.31 -2.69
N VAL A 122 34.31 1.84 -3.88
CA VAL A 122 34.73 0.54 -4.40
C VAL A 122 36.24 0.54 -4.63
N ASN A 123 36.94 -0.39 -3.98
CA ASN A 123 38.38 -0.56 -4.07
C ASN A 123 38.73 -2.05 -3.94
N PRO A 124 39.46 -2.66 -4.91
CA PRO A 124 39.89 -4.06 -4.84
C PRO A 124 40.66 -4.42 -3.55
N ASP A 125 41.44 -3.48 -3.02
CA ASP A 125 42.22 -3.65 -1.79
C ASP A 125 41.47 -3.15 -0.53
N GLY A 126 40.26 -2.64 -0.72
CA GLY A 126 39.42 -2.12 0.35
C GLY A 126 38.40 -3.13 0.87
N PRO A 127 37.61 -2.75 1.88
CA PRO A 127 36.54 -3.59 2.43
C PRO A 127 35.41 -3.81 1.41
N LEU A 128 35.25 -2.92 0.44
CA LEU A 128 34.21 -2.97 -0.60
C LEU A 128 34.86 -3.17 -1.98
N GLN A 129 34.92 -4.42 -2.45
CA GLN A 129 35.64 -4.78 -3.69
C GLN A 129 34.80 -4.61 -4.97
N GLN A 130 33.48 -4.48 -4.83
CA GLN A 130 32.54 -4.25 -5.92
C GLN A 130 31.38 -3.39 -5.41
N ALA A 131 30.49 -2.96 -6.30
CA ALA A 131 29.32 -2.19 -5.87
C ALA A 131 28.52 -2.96 -4.82
N LEU A 132 28.04 -2.24 -3.79
CA LEU A 132 27.41 -2.83 -2.61
C LEU A 132 26.18 -3.68 -2.97
N ALA A 133 25.44 -3.28 -4.01
CA ALA A 133 24.31 -4.03 -4.55
C ALA A 133 24.64 -5.46 -5.01
N TYR A 134 25.91 -5.76 -5.32
CA TYR A 134 26.39 -7.08 -5.73
C TYR A 134 27.29 -7.75 -4.67
N THR A 135 27.47 -7.11 -3.51
CA THR A 135 28.35 -7.62 -2.46
C THR A 135 27.58 -8.54 -1.51
N SER A 136 27.95 -9.82 -1.45
CA SER A 136 27.31 -10.80 -0.55
C SER A 136 27.92 -10.84 0.86
N SER A 137 29.15 -10.37 1.02
CA SER A 137 29.87 -10.37 2.31
C SER A 137 30.91 -9.27 2.35
N LEU A 138 31.08 -8.66 3.52
CA LEU A 138 32.15 -7.70 3.82
C LEU A 138 33.07 -8.29 4.87
N THR A 139 34.39 -8.18 4.67
CA THR A 139 35.37 -8.51 5.70
C THR A 139 35.96 -7.22 6.24
N LEU A 140 35.86 -7.03 7.54
CA LEU A 140 36.22 -5.80 8.23
C LEU A 140 37.31 -6.07 9.26
N SER A 141 38.22 -5.14 9.44
CA SER A 141 39.18 -5.17 10.55
C SER A 141 38.49 -4.80 11.87
N HIS A 142 39.14 -5.09 12.99
CA HIS A 142 38.59 -4.82 14.33
C HIS A 142 38.37 -3.34 14.63
N TYR A 143 38.96 -2.42 13.86
CA TYR A 143 38.73 -0.97 13.97
C TYR A 143 37.55 -0.46 13.12
N GLN A 144 36.98 -1.29 12.25
CA GLN A 144 35.89 -0.93 11.34
C GLN A 144 34.55 -1.44 11.89
N ASN A 145 34.20 -1.03 13.11
CA ASN A 145 33.06 -1.54 13.87
C ASN A 145 31.87 -0.57 13.97
N ASP A 146 31.99 0.65 13.42
CA ASP A 146 30.89 1.60 13.26
C ASP A 146 30.42 1.59 11.81
N LEU A 147 29.26 0.98 11.57
CA LEU A 147 28.72 0.73 10.23
C LEU A 147 27.39 1.43 10.03
N THR A 148 27.26 2.14 8.92
CA THR A 148 25.98 2.67 8.44
C THR A 148 25.70 2.11 7.06
N PHE A 149 24.50 1.54 6.88
CA PHE A 149 23.99 1.10 5.59
C PHE A 149 22.87 2.03 5.14
N GLU A 150 22.93 2.43 3.87
CA GLU A 150 21.84 3.12 3.20
C GLU A 150 21.15 2.13 2.26
N PHE A 151 19.81 2.16 2.22
CA PHE A 151 19.04 1.26 1.38
C PHE A 151 17.76 1.93 0.88
N VAL A 152 17.27 1.44 -0.25
CA VAL A 152 16.04 1.92 -0.87
C VAL A 152 15.19 0.76 -1.39
N GLY A 153 13.88 0.88 -1.21
CA GLY A 153 12.91 0.02 -1.90
C GLY A 153 12.67 0.51 -3.33
N LEU A 154 13.22 -0.24 -4.30
CA LEU A 154 13.04 0.01 -5.73
C LEU A 154 11.68 -0.49 -6.23
N ASN A 155 11.22 0.07 -7.35
CA ASN A 155 10.02 -0.36 -8.08
C ASN A 155 8.70 -0.28 -7.31
N SER A 156 8.63 0.57 -6.27
CA SER A 156 7.35 0.91 -5.64
C SER A 156 6.74 2.13 -6.32
N PRO A 157 5.45 2.10 -6.70
CA PRO A 157 4.74 3.30 -7.12
C PRO A 157 4.56 4.33 -5.99
N ARG A 158 4.98 3.98 -4.76
CA ARG A 158 4.78 4.73 -3.50
C ARG A 158 5.99 4.61 -2.58
N PRO A 159 7.14 5.17 -2.95
CA PRO A 159 8.35 5.07 -2.13
C PRO A 159 8.13 5.62 -0.71
N GLU A 160 7.28 6.63 -0.53
CA GLU A 160 6.96 7.28 0.74
C GLU A 160 6.13 6.44 1.71
N LYS A 161 5.42 5.41 1.22
CA LYS A 161 4.62 4.50 2.05
C LYS A 161 5.36 3.22 2.43
N ILE A 162 6.59 3.02 1.96
CA ILE A 162 7.36 1.83 2.29
C ILE A 162 7.78 1.93 3.76
N ARG A 163 7.40 0.92 4.53
CA ARG A 163 7.89 0.72 5.89
C ARG A 163 9.00 -0.33 5.86
N TYR A 164 10.12 -0.01 6.45
CA TYR A 164 11.28 -0.89 6.52
C TYR A 164 11.42 -1.47 7.92
N ARG A 165 11.92 -2.71 7.99
CA ARG A 165 12.39 -3.33 9.22
C ARG A 165 13.72 -4.00 8.89
N TYR A 166 14.69 -3.85 9.77
CA TYR A 166 15.99 -4.49 9.66
C TYR A 166 16.29 -5.25 10.95
N GLN A 167 17.24 -6.17 10.88
CA GLN A 167 17.81 -6.86 12.03
C GLN A 167 19.26 -7.23 11.69
N LEU A 168 20.18 -6.92 12.59
CA LEU A 168 21.53 -7.46 12.58
C LEU A 168 21.55 -8.75 13.41
N VAL A 169 21.41 -9.88 12.72
CA VAL A 169 21.39 -11.21 13.37
C VAL A 169 22.69 -11.42 14.16
N GLY A 170 22.55 -11.79 15.43
CA GLY A 170 23.66 -11.98 16.36
C GLY A 170 24.04 -10.73 17.17
N ASN A 171 23.42 -9.58 16.92
CA ASN A 171 23.62 -8.34 17.68
C ASN A 171 22.31 -7.74 18.20
N ASP A 172 21.30 -7.64 17.32
CA ASP A 172 20.02 -7.02 17.68
C ASP A 172 19.13 -8.00 18.47
N PRO A 173 18.41 -7.53 19.50
CA PRO A 173 17.58 -8.35 20.38
C PRO A 173 16.31 -8.92 19.73
#